data_AF-A0A167K375-F1
#
_entry.id   AF-A0A167K375-F1
#
_cell.length_a   1.000
_cell.length_b   1.000
_cell.length_c   1.000
_cell.angle_alpha   90.00
_cell.angle_beta   90.00
_cell.angle_gamma   90.00
#
_symmetry.space_group_name_H-M   'P 1'
#
loop_
_entity.id
_entity.type
_entity.pdbx_description
1 polymer ?
#
loop_
_entity_poly.entity_id
_entity_poly.type
_entity_poly.pdbx_seq_one_letter_code
_entity_poly.pdbx_strand_id
1 'polypeptide(L)'
;MPQLKDGSDFQIDRHIVGDESGLRNLIYACEKAIEQGEYIGNELDGFNGVTKLETDFLKNNQEPKFTTLAFSIFSVFVVFLLFLVVLGFKSFLNWF
;
A
#
# COMPACT_ATOMS: atom_id res chain seq x y z
N MET A 1 10.54 2.59 -25.87
CA MET A 1 9.25 2.45 -25.16
C MET A 1 9.30 3.42 -23.99
N PRO A 2 8.29 4.28 -23.83
CA PRO A 2 8.20 5.13 -22.64
C PRO A 2 8.24 4.24 -21.40
N GLN A 3 9.05 4.60 -20.40
CA GLN A 3 9.13 3.84 -19.16
C GLN A 3 8.28 4.54 -18.12
N LEU A 4 7.18 3.92 -17.71
CA LEU A 4 6.40 4.34 -16.55
C LEU A 4 6.29 3.14 -15.62
N LYS A 5 6.78 3.29 -14.38
CA LYS A 5 6.90 2.20 -13.42
C LYS A 5 6.51 2.64 -12.02
N ASP A 6 6.27 1.65 -11.17
CA ASP A 6 6.20 1.85 -9.73
C ASP A 6 7.60 2.18 -9.19
N GLY A 7 7.70 3.24 -8.39
CA GLY A 7 8.95 3.71 -7.79
C GLY A 7 9.53 2.76 -6.76
N SER A 8 8.74 1.80 -6.26
CA SER A 8 9.21 0.76 -5.33
C SER A 8 10.36 -0.07 -5.93
N ASP A 9 10.38 -0.28 -7.25
CA ASP A 9 11.50 -0.91 -7.98
C ASP A 9 12.82 -0.14 -7.85
N PHE A 10 12.75 1.15 -7.51
CA PHE A 10 13.88 2.08 -7.41
C PHE A 10 14.09 2.62 -5.99
N GLN A 11 13.49 1.97 -4.98
CA GLN A 11 13.53 2.42 -3.57
C GLN A 11 12.88 3.78 -3.32
N ILE A 12 11.99 4.21 -4.21
CA ILE A 12 11.19 5.44 -4.08
C ILE A 12 9.75 5.02 -3.76
N ASP A 13 9.46 4.88 -2.47
CA ASP A 13 8.17 4.36 -2.01
C ASP A 13 7.00 5.28 -2.45
N ARG A 14 5.93 4.67 -2.95
CA ARG A 14 4.66 5.32 -3.33
C ARG A 14 4.76 6.40 -4.42
N HIS A 15 5.76 6.31 -5.29
CA HIS A 15 5.92 7.23 -6.41
C HIS A 15 5.69 6.52 -7.74
N ILE A 16 5.18 7.24 -8.74
CA ILE A 16 5.26 6.82 -10.14
C ILE A 16 6.55 7.41 -10.71
N VAL A 17 7.37 6.58 -11.34
CA VAL A 17 8.64 7.00 -11.93
C VAL A 17 8.65 6.73 -13.43
N GLY A 18 9.30 7.61 -14.18
CA GLY A 18 9.42 7.43 -15.62
C GLY A 18 10.34 8.42 -16.31
N ASP A 19 10.62 8.16 -17.58
CA ASP A 19 11.32 9.11 -18.45
C ASP A 19 10.39 10.25 -18.92
N GLU A 20 10.94 11.28 -19.57
CA GLU A 20 10.14 12.43 -20.02
C GLU A 20 8.98 12.00 -20.92
N SER A 21 9.20 11.01 -21.81
CA SER A 21 8.15 10.48 -22.67
C SER A 21 7.04 9.80 -21.88
N GLY A 22 7.38 8.95 -20.91
CA GLY A 22 6.42 8.28 -20.05
C GLY A 22 5.61 9.30 -19.22
N LEU A 23 6.27 10.28 -18.62
CA LEU A 23 5.59 11.32 -17.85
C LEU A 23 4.65 12.17 -18.72
N ARG A 24 5.03 12.48 -19.97
CA ARG A 24 4.14 13.16 -20.93
C ARG A 24 2.92 12.31 -21.29
N ASN A 25 3.09 11.00 -21.47
CA ASN A 25 1.98 10.09 -21.72
C ASN A 25 1.05 9.97 -20.50
N LEU A 26 1.61 9.97 -19.29
CA LEU A 26 0.83 10.01 -18.05
C LEU A 26 -0.02 11.28 -17.96
N ILE A 27 0.54 12.45 -18.30
CA ILE A 27 -0.21 13.71 -18.35
C ILE A 27 -1.39 13.58 -19.31
N TYR A 28 -1.16 13.10 -20.53
CA TYR A 28 -2.20 12.89 -21.52
C TYR A 28 -3.30 11.92 -21.03
N ALA A 29 -2.90 10.80 -20.43
CA ALA A 29 -3.84 9.82 -19.85
C ALA A 29 -4.71 10.44 -18.74
N CYS A 30 -4.11 11.25 -17.86
CA CYS A 30 -4.82 11.98 -16.82
C CYS A 30 -5.83 12.97 -17.41
N GLU A 31 -5.43 13.74 -18.43
CA GLU A 31 -6.33 14.68 -19.12
C GLU A 31 -7.54 13.93 -19.72
N LYS A 32 -7.30 12.79 -20.39
CA LYS A 32 -8.37 11.97 -20.96
C LYS A 32 -9.28 11.36 -19.91
N ALA A 33 -8.73 10.85 -18.82
CA ALA A 33 -9.51 10.33 -17.70
C ALA A 33 -10.36 11.44 -17.03
N ILE A 34 -9.87 12.68 -17.00
CA ILE A 34 -10.64 13.81 -16.47
C ILE A 34 -11.85 14.14 -17.36
N GLU A 35 -11.65 14.11 -18.68
CA GLU A 35 -12.68 14.38 -19.69
C GLU A 35 -13.71 13.25 -19.81
N GLN A 36 -13.26 12.01 -19.85
CA GLN A 36 -14.05 10.83 -20.24
C GLN A 36 -14.41 9.92 -19.07
N GLY A 37 -13.82 10.15 -17.89
CA GLY A 37 -13.96 9.30 -16.70
C GLY A 37 -12.85 8.25 -16.58
N GLU A 38 -12.36 7.71 -17.70
CA GLU A 38 -11.24 6.77 -17.73
C GLU A 38 -10.43 6.88 -19.01
N TYR A 39 -9.17 6.45 -18.91
CA TYR A 39 -8.28 6.22 -20.03
C TYR A 39 -7.61 4.87 -19.87
N ILE A 40 -7.70 4.02 -20.89
CA ILE A 40 -7.06 2.70 -20.95
C ILE A 40 -6.20 2.69 -22.21
N GLY A 41 -4.91 2.34 -22.08
CA GLY A 41 -4.00 2.34 -23.21
C GLY A 41 -2.64 1.75 -22.88
N ASN A 42 -1.94 1.29 -23.92
CA ASN A 42 -0.64 0.62 -23.80
C ASN A 42 0.55 1.60 -23.65
N GLU A 43 0.27 2.90 -23.56
CA GLU A 43 1.29 3.95 -23.54
C GLU A 43 1.84 4.26 -22.14
N LEU A 44 1.31 3.58 -21.11
CA LEU A 44 1.66 3.73 -19.71
C LEU A 44 2.52 2.58 -19.15
N ASP A 45 3.09 1.73 -20.02
CA ASP A 45 4.05 0.66 -19.69
C ASP A 45 3.60 -0.24 -18.51
N GLY A 46 4.09 0.01 -17.29
CA GLY A 46 3.74 -0.73 -16.08
C GLY A 46 2.31 -0.53 -15.58
N PHE A 47 1.52 0.32 -16.23
CA PHE A 47 0.13 0.61 -15.84
C PHE A 47 -0.83 0.40 -17.01
N ASN A 48 -2.04 -0.09 -16.71
CA ASN A 48 -3.07 -0.36 -17.73
C ASN A 48 -3.90 0.88 -18.09
N GLY A 49 -3.95 1.90 -17.23
CA GLY A 49 -4.82 3.05 -17.42
C GLY A 49 -4.88 4.00 -16.22
N VAL A 50 -5.63 5.08 -16.38
CA VAL A 50 -5.94 6.09 -15.36
C VAL A 50 -7.45 6.26 -15.30
N THR A 51 -8.05 6.16 -14.11
CA THR A 51 -9.50 6.33 -13.91
C THR A 51 -9.75 7.48 -12.93
N LYS A 52 -10.64 8.38 -13.30
CA LYS A 52 -11.15 9.43 -12.42
C LYS A 52 -12.22 8.83 -11.51
N LEU A 53 -11.93 8.83 -10.22
CA LEU A 53 -12.90 8.46 -9.19
C LEU A 53 -13.40 9.72 -8.47
N GLU A 54 -14.65 9.68 -8.02
CA GLU A 54 -15.22 10.76 -7.22
C GLU A 54 -14.58 10.80 -5.83
N THR A 55 -14.47 12.02 -5.27
CA THR A 55 -13.87 12.26 -3.96
C THR A 55 -14.50 11.42 -2.85
N ASP A 56 -15.81 11.20 -2.91
CA ASP A 56 -16.53 10.43 -1.89
C ASP A 56 -16.22 8.93 -1.96
N PHE A 57 -15.99 8.40 -3.17
CA PHE A 57 -15.54 7.03 -3.36
C PHE A 57 -14.11 6.82 -2.83
N LEU A 58 -13.23 7.81 -3.04
CA LEU A 58 -11.86 7.78 -2.53
C LEU A 58 -11.83 7.86 -1.00
N LYS A 59 -12.67 8.67 -0.36
CA LYS A 59 -12.74 8.76 1.11
C LYS A 59 -13.24 7.48 1.76
N ASN A 60 -14.22 6.82 1.15
CA ASN A 60 -14.83 5.61 1.72
C ASN A 60 -13.96 4.35 1.52
N ASN A 61 -13.08 4.35 0.53
CA ASN A 61 -12.17 3.23 0.23
C ASN A 61 -10.72 3.50 0.63
N GLN A 62 -10.43 4.61 1.31
CA GLN A 62 -9.13 4.76 1.98
C GLN A 62 -9.02 3.62 3.00
N GLU A 63 -8.04 2.74 2.80
CA GLU A 63 -7.78 1.63 3.73
C GLU A 63 -7.82 2.19 5.15
N PRO A 64 -8.70 1.66 6.01
CA PRO A 64 -8.77 2.16 7.35
C PRO A 64 -7.40 1.94 7.98
N LYS A 65 -6.87 2.96 8.68
CA LYS A 65 -5.65 2.92 9.50
C LYS A 65 -5.70 1.85 10.64
N PHE A 66 -6.65 0.92 10.57
CA PHE A 66 -6.97 -0.14 11.51
C PHE A 66 -5.84 -1.16 11.66
N THR A 67 -4.97 -1.28 10.65
CA THR A 67 -3.81 -2.18 10.69
C THR A 67 -2.89 -1.84 11.87
N THR A 68 -2.61 -0.57 12.15
CA THR A 68 -1.67 -0.20 13.22
C THR A 68 -2.20 -0.52 14.63
N LEU A 69 -3.51 -0.35 14.88
CA LEU A 69 -4.12 -0.68 16.16
C LEU A 69 -4.23 -2.19 16.37
N ALA A 70 -4.59 -2.95 15.34
CA ALA A 70 -4.69 -4.40 15.40
C ALA A 70 -3.31 -5.05 15.68
N PHE A 71 -2.25 -4.57 15.02
CA PHE A 71 -0.88 -5.05 15.28
C PHE A 71 -0.41 -4.73 16.71
N SER A 72 -0.77 -3.56 17.25
CA SER A 72 -0.43 -3.19 18.63
C SER A 72 -1.10 -4.11 19.65
N ILE A 73 -2.41 -4.37 19.51
CA ILE A 73 -3.16 -5.28 20.39
C ILE A 73 -2.60 -6.70 20.31
N PHE A 74 -2.32 -7.19 19.10
CA PHE A 74 -1.74 -8.51 18.88
C PHE A 74 -0.37 -8.63 19.56
N SER A 75 0.49 -7.62 19.44
CA SER A 75 1.81 -7.60 20.09
C SER A 75 1.71 -7.68 21.62
N VAL A 76 0.79 -6.95 22.24
CA VAL A 76 0.57 -7.00 23.70
C VAL A 76 0.13 -8.39 24.14
N PHE A 77 -0.77 -9.02 23.38
CA PHE A 77 -1.25 -10.37 23.67
C PHE A 77 -0.14 -11.42 23.59
N VAL A 78 0.74 -11.34 22.59
CA VAL A 78 1.89 -12.25 22.45
C VAL A 78 2.87 -12.10 23.60
N VAL A 79 3.21 -10.87 24.00
CA VAL A 79 4.11 -10.62 25.14
C VAL A 79 3.52 -11.17 26.44
N PHE A 80 2.21 -11.01 26.64
CA PHE A 80 1.53 -11.55 27.80
C PHE A 80 1.55 -13.09 27.85
N LEU A 81 1.33 -13.76 26.71
CA LEU A 81 1.44 -15.22 26.63
C LEU A 81 2.85 -15.71 26.95
N LEU A 82 3.88 -15.05 26.40
CA LEU A 82 5.27 -15.39 26.71
C LEU A 82 5.58 -15.22 28.21
N PHE A 83 5.05 -14.17 28.84
CA PHE A 83 5.19 -13.96 30.27
C PHE A 83 4.56 -15.10 31.10
N LEU A 84 3.37 -15.57 30.72
CA LEU A 84 2.73 -16.73 31.37
C LEU A 84 3.54 -18.01 31.22
N VAL A 85 4.13 -18.26 30.04
CA VAL A 85 5.00 -19.42 29.81
C VAL A 85 6.22 -19.37 30.73
N VAL A 86 6.85 -18.20 30.87
CA VAL A 86 8.01 -18.01 31.76
C VAL A 86 7.62 -18.26 33.23
N LEU A 87 6.47 -17.72 33.67
CA LEU A 87 5.99 -17.95 35.03
C LEU A 87 5.66 -19.42 35.29
N GLY A 88 5.00 -20.10 34.34
CA GLY A 88 4.69 -21.52 34.43
C GLY A 88 5.96 -22.37 34.50
N PHE A 89 6.96 -22.06 33.67
CA PHE A 89 8.26 -22.75 33.67
C PHE A 89 9.03 -22.53 34.98
N LYS A 90 9.04 -21.30 35.50
CA LYS A 90 9.65 -21.01 36.81
C LYS A 90 8.94 -21.75 37.94
N SER A 91 7.60 -21.81 37.91
CA SER A 91 6.82 -22.55 38.91
C SER A 91 7.09 -24.06 38.83
N PHE A 92 7.27 -24.60 37.63
CA PHE A 92 7.65 -26.00 37.41
C PHE A 92 9.04 -26.30 37.97
N LEU A 93 10.03 -25.45 37.70
CA LEU A 93 11.39 -25.58 38.24
C LEU A 93 11.46 -25.44 39.76
N ASN A 94 10.62 -24.60 40.37
CA ASN A 94 10.57 -24.48 41.83
C ASN A 94 9.90 -25.68 42.51
N TRP A 95 9.14 -26.49 41.77
CA TRP A 95 8.42 -27.65 42.29
C TRP A 95 9.25 -28.94 42.20
N PHE A 96 10.27 -28.95 41.35
CA PHE A 96 11.22 -30.05 41.16
C PHE A 96 12.52 -29.77 41.95
#